data_AF-A0A1I0FHW3-F1
#
_entry.id   AF-A0A1I0FHW3-F1
#
_cell.length_a   1.000
_cell.length_b   1.000
_cell.length_c   1.000
_cell.angle_alpha   90.00
_cell.angle_beta   90.00
_cell.angle_gamma   90.00
#
_symmetry.space_group_name_H-M   'P 1'
#
loop_
_entity.id
_entity.type
_entity.pdbx_description
1 polymer ?
#
loop_
_entity_poly.entity_id
_entity_poly.type
_entity_poly.pdbx_seq_one_letter_code
_entity_poly.pdbx_strand_id
1 'polypeptide(L)'
;MTTINEPQTPYLTQEETREVLTPFAFELDKSLYGTPLASPWRRLVALLIDLLLVAMLSGAPGELLAFLVAFIIFRASNRKPLKTLPSGRVVGRKRRFIVRLLAAFVILIVLLVTLPQVFKGDNSYYNPGDNNQDTLTTEQKVELAIIAAVAANKMEQSDCQQDLSCWEALLQDDMQHPASMHVDDKVVKEGLEDIINETPLSKEDKKSLAQTLYSSYKKFQALEQTSNPVVDEEQITTATPDAAPEQVEEKSLEQEVEEDIVKASSPIMSLLEYIKGIISDLGLGFGWAALYFTVFTARFRGRTPGKKLLGIQVIQLDGTHLSLWDSFGRYGGYGAGLATGLLGFMQILWDPNRQAIQDKISATVVIRTNAKAMHS
;
A
#
# COMPACT_ATOMS: atom_id res chain seq x y z
N MET A 1 29.35 -51.54 52.03
CA MET A 1 29.37 -50.95 50.67
C MET A 1 27.94 -50.68 50.27
N THR A 2 27.46 -49.47 50.55
CA THR A 2 26.17 -48.96 50.07
C THR A 2 26.38 -48.47 48.64
N THR A 3 25.89 -49.23 47.66
CA THR A 3 25.81 -48.81 46.26
C THR A 3 24.85 -47.62 46.18
N ILE A 4 25.41 -46.45 45.94
CA ILE A 4 24.63 -45.23 45.65
C ILE A 4 24.07 -45.45 44.24
N ASN A 5 22.77 -45.73 44.14
CA ASN A 5 22.07 -45.71 42.87
C ASN A 5 22.11 -44.28 42.34
N GLU A 6 22.93 -44.07 41.32
CA GLU A 6 22.94 -42.84 40.53
C GLU A 6 21.56 -42.68 39.89
N PRO A 7 20.86 -41.53 40.06
CA PRO A 7 19.55 -41.34 39.46
C PRO A 7 19.71 -41.33 37.94
N GLN A 8 19.18 -42.35 37.27
CA GLN A 8 19.10 -42.37 35.81
C GLN A 8 18.17 -41.23 35.37
N THR A 9 18.74 -40.13 34.89
CA THR A 9 17.97 -39.10 34.20
C THR A 9 17.42 -39.73 32.93
N PRO A 10 16.10 -39.85 32.76
CA PRO A 10 15.54 -40.43 31.55
C PRO A 10 15.93 -39.53 30.37
N TYR A 11 16.74 -40.06 29.45
CA TYR A 11 17.10 -39.36 28.21
C TYR A 11 15.85 -39.31 27.33
N LEU A 12 15.39 -38.10 26.99
CA LEU A 12 14.27 -37.90 26.08
C LEU A 12 14.65 -38.40 24.68
N THR A 13 13.71 -39.02 23.99
CA THR A 13 13.86 -39.37 22.56
C THR A 13 13.96 -38.10 21.70
N GLN A 14 14.42 -38.23 20.44
CA GLN A 14 14.50 -37.08 19.53
C GLN A 14 13.13 -36.45 19.26
N GLU A 15 12.07 -37.24 19.24
CA GLU A 15 10.72 -36.72 19.05
C GLU A 15 10.25 -35.90 20.26
N GLU A 16 10.43 -36.44 21.47
CA GLU A 16 10.09 -35.78 22.74
C GLU A 16 10.92 -34.50 22.97
N THR A 17 12.21 -34.53 22.63
CA THR A 17 13.10 -33.36 22.67
C THR A 17 12.56 -32.21 21.83
N ARG A 18 11.79 -32.50 20.77
CA ARG A 18 11.20 -31.49 19.90
C ARG A 18 9.85 -31.01 20.39
N GLU A 19 9.22 -31.67 21.36
CA GLU A 19 7.96 -31.21 21.93
C GLU A 19 8.17 -30.21 23.06
N VAL A 20 9.37 -30.20 23.65
CA VAL A 20 9.67 -29.51 24.90
C VAL A 20 11.00 -28.76 24.81
N LEU A 21 11.13 -27.61 25.47
CA LEU A 21 12.40 -26.87 25.47
C LEU A 21 13.48 -27.59 26.30
N THR A 22 14.65 -27.86 25.71
CA THR A 22 15.76 -28.61 26.34
C THR A 22 17.01 -27.75 26.60
N PRO A 23 17.86 -28.11 27.59
CA PRO A 23 19.01 -27.29 28.03
C PRO A 23 20.21 -27.29 27.08
N PHE A 24 20.17 -28.01 25.95
CA PHE A 24 21.35 -28.27 25.13
C PHE A 24 21.80 -27.11 24.23
N ALA A 25 21.03 -26.02 24.14
CA ALA A 25 21.37 -24.87 23.31
C ALA A 25 21.28 -23.55 24.11
N PHE A 26 22.46 -22.99 24.44
CA PHE A 26 22.66 -21.74 25.20
C PHE A 26 22.30 -21.82 26.70
N GLU A 27 22.87 -20.92 27.51
CA GLU A 27 22.51 -20.79 28.93
C GLU A 27 21.06 -20.30 29.04
N LEU A 28 20.12 -21.24 28.98
CA LEU A 28 18.69 -21.00 29.04
C LEU A 28 18.25 -20.71 30.48
N ASP A 29 17.30 -19.80 30.63
CA ASP A 29 16.65 -19.61 31.92
C ASP A 29 15.94 -20.92 32.32
N LYS A 30 16.27 -21.42 33.52
CA LYS A 30 15.81 -22.72 34.01
C LYS A 30 14.29 -22.80 34.14
N SER A 31 13.59 -21.67 34.21
CA SER A 31 12.12 -21.61 34.26
C SER A 31 11.46 -21.99 32.93
N LEU A 32 12.21 -22.04 31.83
CA LEU A 32 11.68 -22.37 30.50
C LEU A 32 11.74 -23.86 30.16
N TYR A 33 12.45 -24.69 30.94
CA TYR A 33 12.49 -26.13 30.74
C TYR A 33 11.11 -26.75 30.95
N GLY A 34 10.78 -27.78 30.17
CA GLY A 34 9.46 -28.40 30.26
C GLY A 34 8.33 -27.63 29.55
N THR A 35 8.63 -26.45 28.97
CA THR A 35 7.61 -25.68 28.28
C THR A 35 7.31 -26.28 26.89
N PRO A 36 6.02 -26.47 26.56
CA PRO A 36 5.61 -27.09 25.31
C PRO A 36 5.87 -26.16 24.13
N LEU A 37 6.63 -26.65 23.15
CA LEU A 37 6.98 -25.92 21.94
C LEU A 37 5.81 -25.86 20.95
N ALA A 38 5.73 -24.76 20.21
CA ALA A 38 4.74 -24.62 19.14
C ALA A 38 5.14 -25.48 17.92
N SER A 39 4.22 -26.35 17.48
CA SER A 39 4.37 -27.15 16.26
C SER A 39 4.56 -26.27 15.01
N PRO A 40 5.30 -26.72 13.97
CA PRO A 40 5.55 -25.97 12.75
C PRO A 40 4.28 -25.46 12.07
N TRP A 41 3.24 -26.31 11.95
CA TRP A 41 1.98 -25.96 11.31
C TRP A 41 1.25 -24.79 12.00
N ARG A 42 1.18 -24.80 13.34
CA ARG A 42 0.61 -23.67 14.10
C ARG A 42 1.38 -22.37 13.86
N ARG A 43 2.70 -22.42 13.71
CA ARG A 43 3.49 -21.21 13.41
C ARG A 43 3.22 -20.72 11.99
N LEU A 44 3.12 -21.63 11.02
CA LEU A 44 2.81 -21.31 9.63
C LEU A 44 1.42 -20.68 9.50
N VAL A 45 0.38 -21.30 10.06
CA VAL A 45 -0.98 -20.75 10.00
C VAL A 45 -1.07 -19.40 10.73
N ALA A 46 -0.38 -19.22 11.86
CA ALA A 46 -0.32 -17.90 12.51
C ALA A 46 0.30 -16.84 11.60
N LEU A 47 1.40 -17.19 10.92
CA LEU A 47 2.07 -16.29 9.99
C LEU A 47 1.18 -15.94 8.81
N LEU A 48 0.46 -16.90 8.23
CA LEU A 48 -0.46 -16.66 7.11
C LEU A 48 -1.61 -15.72 7.51
N ILE A 49 -2.20 -15.90 8.69
CA ILE A 49 -3.22 -14.98 9.22
C ILE A 49 -2.64 -13.58 9.39
N ASP A 50 -1.45 -13.47 9.97
CA ASP A 50 -0.79 -12.18 10.16
C ASP A 50 -0.45 -11.50 8.83
N LEU A 51 -0.01 -12.25 7.82
CA LEU A 51 0.27 -11.73 6.48
C LEU A 51 -1.00 -11.25 5.77
N LEU A 52 -2.12 -11.96 5.92
CA LEU A 52 -3.42 -11.51 5.42
C LEU A 52 -3.85 -10.18 6.07
N LEU A 53 -3.67 -10.05 7.39
CA LEU A 53 -3.95 -8.79 8.09
C LEU A 53 -3.04 -7.66 7.61
N VAL A 54 -1.75 -7.93 7.42
CA VAL A 54 -0.82 -6.94 6.88
C VAL A 54 -1.16 -6.54 5.46
N ALA A 55 -1.54 -7.48 4.59
CA ALA A 55 -1.97 -7.19 3.24
C ALA A 55 -3.23 -6.30 3.22
N MET A 56 -4.21 -6.62 4.07
CA MET A 56 -5.40 -5.79 4.25
C MET A 56 -5.06 -4.39 4.78
N LEU A 57 -4.08 -4.27 5.68
CA LEU A 57 -3.58 -2.98 6.16
C LEU A 57 -2.82 -2.22 5.07
N SER A 58 -2.05 -2.90 4.23
CA SER A 58 -1.24 -2.27 3.18
C SER A 58 -2.10 -1.67 2.05
N GLY A 59 -3.28 -2.24 1.80
CA GLY A 59 -4.26 -1.69 0.85
C GLY A 59 -5.18 -0.62 1.44
N ALA A 60 -5.03 -0.28 2.73
CA ALA A 60 -5.85 0.75 3.35
C ALA A 60 -5.34 2.16 2.99
N PRO A 61 -6.24 3.15 2.82
CA PRO A 61 -5.86 4.55 2.63
C PRO A 61 -4.91 5.01 3.73
N GLY A 62 -3.80 5.65 3.34
CA GLY A 62 -2.72 6.05 4.26
C GLY A 62 -3.20 7.00 5.37
N GLU A 63 -4.28 7.75 5.12
CA GLU A 63 -4.93 8.66 6.07
C GLU A 63 -5.53 7.90 7.25
N LEU A 64 -6.30 6.85 6.97
CA LEU A 64 -6.95 6.02 8.01
C LEU A 64 -5.89 5.34 8.90
N LEU A 65 -4.79 4.90 8.30
CA LEU A 65 -3.68 4.30 9.02
C LEU A 65 -2.96 5.31 9.91
N ALA A 66 -2.73 6.52 9.44
CA ALA A 66 -2.12 7.56 10.24
C ALA A 66 -2.98 7.93 11.46
N PHE A 67 -4.30 8.01 11.29
CA PHE A 67 -5.23 8.17 12.41
C PHE A 67 -5.16 7.01 13.39
N LEU A 68 -5.11 5.76 12.90
CA LEU A 68 -5.00 4.56 13.73
C LEU A 68 -3.68 4.52 14.53
N VAL A 69 -2.55 4.85 13.89
CA VAL A 69 -1.24 4.92 14.54
C VAL A 69 -1.24 6.02 15.60
N ALA A 70 -1.72 7.22 15.28
CA ALA A 70 -1.81 8.31 16.25
C ALA A 70 -2.72 7.95 17.43
N PHE A 71 -3.86 7.29 17.17
CA PHE A 71 -4.77 6.79 18.20
C PHE A 71 -4.11 5.74 19.11
N ILE A 72 -3.36 4.79 18.53
CA ILE A 72 -2.62 3.77 19.30
C ILE A 72 -1.56 4.43 20.19
N ILE A 73 -0.79 5.38 19.66
CA ILE A 73 0.24 6.12 20.41
C ILE A 73 -0.40 6.92 21.55
N PHE A 74 -1.50 7.63 21.26
CA PHE A 74 -2.25 8.41 22.25
C PHE A 74 -2.80 7.51 23.37
N ARG A 75 -3.44 6.39 23.01
CA ARG A 75 -3.97 5.42 23.97
C ARG A 75 -2.85 4.76 24.78
N ALA A 76 -1.69 4.48 24.18
CA ALA A 76 -0.53 3.92 24.87
C ALA A 76 0.05 4.90 25.90
N SER A 77 0.05 6.21 25.61
CA SER A 77 0.49 7.27 26.54
C SER A 77 -0.36 7.32 27.82
N ASN A 78 -1.65 6.98 27.73
CA ASN A 78 -2.60 7.06 28.84
C ASN A 78 -2.59 5.84 29.79
N ARG A 79 -1.97 4.71 29.44
CA ARG A 79 -2.13 3.45 30.22
C ARG A 79 -1.19 3.27 31.42
N LYS A 80 -0.08 3.99 31.51
CA LYS A 80 0.88 3.80 32.61
C LYS A 80 0.64 4.84 33.69
N PRO A 81 0.13 4.53 34.90
CA PRO A 81 -0.04 5.52 35.97
C PRO A 81 1.29 6.21 36.27
N LEU A 82 1.24 7.52 36.52
CA LEU A 82 2.44 8.29 36.87
C LEU A 82 3.00 7.74 38.18
N LYS A 83 4.30 7.41 38.21
CA LYS A 83 4.97 7.05 39.47
C LYS A 83 5.37 8.36 40.17
N THR A 84 4.76 8.63 41.31
CA THR A 84 5.20 9.67 42.25
C THR A 84 6.40 9.14 43.03
N LEU A 85 7.55 9.78 42.87
CA LEU A 85 8.71 9.50 43.73
C LEU A 85 8.50 10.09 45.12
N PRO A 86 9.19 9.58 46.15
CA PRO A 86 9.14 10.11 47.51
C PRO A 86 9.48 11.61 47.62
N SER A 87 10.19 12.17 46.63
CA SER A 87 10.55 13.59 46.57
C SER A 87 9.45 14.51 45.99
N GLY A 88 8.22 14.01 45.78
CA GLY A 88 7.12 14.77 45.16
C GLY A 88 7.26 15.01 43.64
N ARG A 89 8.36 14.57 43.02
CA ARG A 89 8.57 14.67 41.56
C ARG A 89 7.80 13.58 40.84
N VAL A 90 6.95 13.99 39.91
CA VAL A 90 6.16 13.09 39.06
C VAL A 90 6.97 12.67 37.84
N VAL A 91 7.53 11.47 37.85
CA VAL A 91 8.32 10.95 36.72
C VAL A 91 7.39 10.38 35.65
N GLY A 92 7.57 10.86 34.41
CA GLY A 92 6.77 10.46 33.25
C GLY A 92 5.89 11.55 32.65
N ARG A 93 5.70 12.70 33.32
CA ARG A 93 4.88 13.82 32.80
C ARG A 93 5.45 14.41 31.51
N LYS A 94 6.76 14.69 31.48
CA LYS A 94 7.48 15.18 30.27
C LYS A 94 7.42 14.19 29.12
N ARG A 95 7.64 12.90 29.40
CA ARG A 95 7.54 11.81 28.42
C ARG A 95 6.14 11.72 27.80
N ARG A 96 5.07 11.79 28.60
CA ARG A 96 3.70 11.77 28.08
C ARG A 96 3.40 12.98 27.20
N PHE A 97 3.90 14.16 27.58
CA PHE A 97 3.77 15.38 26.78
C PHE A 97 4.45 15.24 25.41
N ILE A 98 5.71 14.79 25.38
CA ILE A 98 6.47 14.56 24.14
C ILE A 98 5.77 13.54 23.24
N VAL A 99 5.30 12.41 23.79
CA VAL A 99 4.59 11.38 23.01
C VAL A 99 3.27 11.91 22.42
N ARG A 100 2.54 12.76 23.15
CA ARG A 100 1.31 13.39 22.64
C ARG A 100 1.60 14.43 21.57
N LEU A 101 2.68 15.20 21.73
CA LEU A 101 3.11 16.18 20.74
C LEU A 101 3.51 15.49 19.44
N LEU A 102 4.27 14.38 19.51
CA LEU A 102 4.61 13.56 18.35
C LEU A 102 3.36 12.98 17.67
N ALA A 103 2.39 12.46 18.43
CA ALA A 103 1.14 11.96 17.86
C ALA A 103 0.33 13.08 17.17
N ALA A 104 0.24 14.26 17.79
CA ALA A 104 -0.43 15.41 17.21
C ALA A 104 0.30 15.94 15.96
N PHE A 105 1.63 15.88 15.94
CA PHE A 105 2.45 16.26 14.79
C PHE A 105 2.25 15.31 13.60
N VAL A 106 2.16 14.00 13.84
CA VAL A 106 1.82 13.02 12.79
C VAL A 106 0.43 13.29 12.22
N ILE A 107 -0.57 13.55 13.06
CA ILE A 107 -1.91 13.94 12.62
C ILE A 107 -1.84 15.24 11.81
N LEU A 108 -1.11 16.24 12.27
CA LEU A 108 -0.95 17.52 11.58
C LEU A 108 -0.32 17.35 10.19
N ILE A 109 0.72 16.52 10.05
CA ILE A 109 1.34 16.25 8.74
C ILE A 109 0.32 15.62 7.80
N VAL A 110 -0.40 14.60 8.27
CA VAL A 110 -1.42 13.93 7.43
C VAL A 110 -2.48 14.92 7.02
N LEU A 111 -2.98 15.69 7.97
CA LEU A 111 -3.96 16.75 7.74
C LEU A 111 -3.41 17.81 6.76
N LEU A 112 -2.13 18.20 6.84
CA LEU A 112 -1.50 19.13 5.90
C LEU A 112 -1.28 18.54 4.50
N VAL A 113 -1.20 17.22 4.36
CA VAL A 113 -1.07 16.55 3.04
C VAL A 113 -2.44 16.30 2.42
N THR A 114 -3.44 15.94 3.23
CA THR A 114 -4.79 15.60 2.76
C THR A 114 -5.68 16.83 2.59
N LEU A 115 -5.57 17.82 3.47
CA LEU A 115 -6.39 19.04 3.37
C LEU A 115 -6.18 19.78 2.06
N PRO A 116 -4.96 19.97 1.53
CA PRO A 116 -4.80 20.60 0.24
C PRO A 116 -5.50 19.84 -0.87
N GLN A 117 -5.61 18.50 -0.83
CA GLN A 117 -6.36 17.76 -1.86
C GLN A 117 -7.87 17.96 -1.71
N VAL A 118 -8.38 17.97 -0.47
CA VAL A 118 -9.79 18.23 -0.17
C VAL A 118 -10.18 19.69 -0.48
N PHE A 119 -9.29 20.65 -0.23
CA PHE A 119 -9.51 22.07 -0.54
C PHE A 119 -9.10 22.45 -1.97
N LYS A 120 -8.26 21.66 -2.66
CA LYS A 120 -8.01 21.78 -4.10
C LYS A 120 -9.17 21.22 -4.93
N GLY A 121 -10.11 20.49 -4.32
CA GLY A 121 -11.40 20.15 -4.91
C GLY A 121 -12.33 21.34 -5.17
N ASP A 122 -11.88 22.58 -4.94
CA ASP A 122 -12.64 23.79 -5.28
C ASP A 122 -11.73 25.01 -5.56
N ASN A 123 -10.48 24.78 -5.96
CA ASN A 123 -9.64 25.86 -6.46
C ASN A 123 -9.58 25.76 -7.98
N SER A 124 -10.67 26.22 -8.60
CA SER A 124 -10.47 27.05 -9.78
C SER A 124 -9.43 28.11 -9.41
N TYR A 125 -8.51 28.33 -10.33
CA TYR A 125 -7.55 29.40 -10.26
C TYR A 125 -8.30 30.72 -10.08
N TYR A 126 -8.45 31.20 -8.83
CA TYR A 126 -9.03 32.51 -8.53
C TYR A 126 -8.05 33.58 -9.02
N ASN A 127 -8.10 33.87 -10.32
CA ASN A 127 -7.57 35.07 -10.92
C ASN A 127 -8.50 36.21 -10.45
N PRO A 128 -8.01 37.20 -9.68
CA PRO A 128 -8.81 38.35 -9.30
C PRO A 128 -8.97 39.24 -10.54
N GLY A 129 -9.87 38.85 -11.44
CA GLY A 129 -10.08 39.53 -12.72
C GLY A 129 -11.19 38.99 -13.62
N ASP A 130 -11.79 37.82 -13.36
CA ASP A 130 -12.80 37.26 -14.25
C ASP A 130 -14.19 37.21 -13.59
N ASN A 131 -15.13 37.99 -14.13
CA ASN A 131 -16.52 38.11 -13.66
C ASN A 131 -17.41 37.00 -14.22
N ASN A 132 -16.91 35.77 -14.35
CA ASN A 132 -17.72 34.67 -14.87
C ASN A 132 -18.48 34.01 -13.72
N GLN A 133 -19.79 34.23 -13.70
CA GLN A 133 -20.71 33.52 -12.83
C GLN A 133 -20.54 32.01 -13.04
N ASP A 134 -20.34 31.31 -11.94
CA ASP A 134 -20.27 29.85 -11.86
C ASP A 134 -21.61 29.27 -12.33
N THR A 135 -21.66 28.73 -13.55
CA THR A 135 -22.90 28.29 -14.22
C THR A 135 -23.29 26.84 -13.90
N LEU A 136 -22.44 26.09 -13.20
CA LEU A 136 -22.68 24.67 -12.92
C LEU A 136 -23.47 24.46 -11.63
N THR A 137 -24.51 23.62 -11.71
CA THR A 137 -25.23 23.13 -10.52
C THR A 137 -24.36 22.17 -9.70
N THR A 138 -24.63 22.05 -8.40
CA THR A 138 -23.88 21.15 -7.50
C THR A 138 -23.90 19.69 -7.97
N GLU A 139 -24.97 19.24 -8.63
CA GLU A 139 -25.09 17.90 -9.18
C GLU A 139 -24.16 17.70 -10.39
N GLN A 140 -24.15 18.66 -11.34
CA GLN A 140 -23.24 18.64 -12.49
C GLN A 140 -21.76 18.68 -12.08
N LYS A 141 -21.42 19.38 -10.99
CA LYS A 141 -20.05 19.44 -10.45
C LYS A 141 -19.57 18.09 -9.92
N VAL A 142 -20.42 17.39 -9.16
CA VAL A 142 -20.10 16.06 -8.61
C VAL A 142 -19.91 15.06 -9.75
N GLU A 143 -20.76 15.12 -10.76
CA GLU A 143 -20.74 14.18 -11.86
C GLU A 143 -19.54 14.40 -12.81
N LEU A 144 -19.22 15.66 -13.12
CA LEU A 144 -18.02 16.00 -13.89
C LEU A 144 -16.73 15.59 -13.15
N ALA A 145 -16.70 15.72 -11.83
CA ALA A 145 -15.57 15.27 -11.01
C ALA A 145 -15.41 13.75 -11.03
N ILE A 146 -16.51 12.98 -11.04
CA ILE A 146 -16.47 11.52 -11.18
C ILE A 146 -15.91 11.13 -12.55
N ILE A 147 -16.36 11.78 -13.63
CA ILE A 147 -15.89 11.50 -14.99
C ILE A 147 -14.39 11.80 -15.11
N ALA A 148 -13.94 12.96 -14.60
CA ALA A 148 -12.52 13.32 -14.58
C ALA A 148 -11.67 12.31 -13.78
N ALA A 149 -12.17 11.84 -12.63
CA ALA A 149 -11.48 10.85 -11.81
C ALA A 149 -11.42 9.46 -12.48
N VAL A 150 -12.47 9.05 -13.22
CA VAL A 150 -12.48 7.81 -13.99
C VAL A 150 -11.50 7.89 -15.16
N ALA A 151 -11.50 9.00 -15.90
CA ALA A 151 -10.54 9.24 -16.98
C ALA A 151 -9.10 9.20 -16.46
N ALA A 152 -8.80 9.89 -15.34
CA ALA A 152 -7.46 9.88 -14.74
C ALA A 152 -6.99 8.48 -14.32
N ASN A 153 -7.87 7.66 -13.71
CA ASN A 153 -7.54 6.27 -13.36
C ASN A 153 -7.30 5.40 -14.61
N LYS A 154 -8.08 5.59 -15.68
CA LYS A 154 -7.88 4.89 -16.96
C LYS A 154 -6.55 5.28 -17.61
N MET A 155 -6.18 6.57 -17.53
CA MET A 155 -4.89 7.06 -18.02
C MET A 155 -3.72 6.41 -17.26
N GLU A 156 -3.79 6.33 -15.94
CA GLU A 156 -2.73 5.72 -15.10
C GLU A 156 -2.56 4.22 -15.33
N GLN A 157 -3.64 3.51 -15.67
CA GLN A 157 -3.61 2.07 -15.98
C GLN A 157 -3.32 1.77 -17.45
N SER A 158 -3.27 2.76 -18.32
CA SER A 158 -3.07 2.54 -19.75
C SER A 158 -1.60 2.42 -20.14
N ASP A 159 -1.29 1.43 -20.99
CA ASP A 159 0.02 1.28 -21.63
C ASP A 159 0.16 2.16 -22.90
N CYS A 160 -0.73 3.14 -23.07
CA CYS A 160 -0.70 4.07 -24.20
C CYS A 160 0.53 5.00 -24.07
N GLN A 161 1.62 4.66 -24.78
CA GLN A 161 2.83 5.48 -24.83
C GLN A 161 2.59 6.73 -25.72
N GLN A 162 3.38 6.94 -26.78
CA GLN A 162 3.21 8.09 -27.70
C GLN A 162 2.22 7.81 -28.85
N ASP A 163 1.31 6.84 -28.68
CA ASP A 163 0.37 6.45 -29.72
C ASP A 163 -0.93 7.26 -29.62
N LEU A 164 -1.14 8.17 -30.58
CA LEU A 164 -2.34 9.00 -30.70
C LEU A 164 -3.62 8.14 -30.76
N SER A 165 -3.61 7.05 -31.54
CA SER A 165 -4.80 6.24 -31.81
C SER A 165 -5.28 5.48 -30.55
N CYS A 166 -4.32 5.10 -29.69
CA CYS A 166 -4.59 4.49 -28.39
C CYS A 166 -5.32 5.47 -27.46
N TRP A 167 -4.84 6.72 -27.40
CA TRP A 167 -5.43 7.78 -26.58
C TRP A 167 -6.81 8.20 -27.10
N GLU A 168 -7.00 8.30 -28.42
CA GLU A 168 -8.30 8.57 -29.01
C GLU A 168 -9.33 7.49 -28.63
N ALA A 169 -8.99 6.21 -28.79
CA ALA A 169 -9.90 5.11 -28.45
C ALA A 169 -10.22 5.04 -26.95
N LEU A 170 -9.24 5.34 -26.08
CA LEU A 170 -9.41 5.29 -24.63
C LEU A 170 -10.34 6.39 -24.11
N LEU A 171 -10.18 7.61 -24.62
CA LEU A 171 -10.89 8.80 -24.14
C LEU A 171 -12.24 9.03 -24.86
N GLN A 172 -12.45 8.43 -26.03
CA GLN A 172 -13.68 8.59 -26.81
C GLN A 172 -14.92 8.00 -26.11
N ASP A 173 -14.77 6.91 -25.34
CA ASP A 173 -15.87 6.28 -24.59
C ASP A 173 -16.37 7.18 -23.43
N ASP A 174 -15.47 7.93 -22.80
CA ASP A 174 -15.77 8.79 -21.66
C ASP A 174 -16.51 10.08 -22.05
N MET A 175 -16.57 10.41 -23.34
CA MET A 175 -17.26 11.62 -23.86
C MET A 175 -18.78 11.49 -23.95
N GLN A 176 -19.34 10.28 -23.76
CA GLN A 176 -20.78 10.07 -23.80
C GLN A 176 -21.50 10.70 -22.60
N HIS A 177 -20.86 10.73 -21.43
CA HIS A 177 -21.50 11.18 -20.18
C HIS A 177 -21.59 12.72 -20.09
N PRO A 178 -20.53 13.50 -20.38
CA PRO A 178 -20.61 14.97 -20.36
C PRO A 178 -21.65 15.55 -21.33
N ALA A 179 -21.89 14.87 -22.46
CA ALA A 179 -22.90 15.29 -23.45
C ALA A 179 -24.32 15.33 -22.85
N SER A 180 -24.67 14.32 -22.03
CA SER A 180 -25.99 14.17 -21.38
C SER A 180 -26.36 15.29 -20.41
N MET A 181 -25.36 16.00 -19.90
CA MET A 181 -25.52 16.95 -18.80
C MET A 181 -25.65 18.41 -19.24
N HIS A 182 -25.71 18.68 -20.54
CA HIS A 182 -25.81 20.04 -21.10
C HIS A 182 -24.76 21.00 -20.50
N VAL A 183 -23.53 20.51 -20.36
CA VAL A 183 -22.41 21.29 -19.81
C VAL A 183 -22.03 22.39 -20.80
N ASP A 184 -21.68 23.58 -20.29
CA ASP A 184 -21.23 24.69 -21.12
C ASP A 184 -19.96 24.31 -21.89
N ASP A 185 -19.92 24.68 -23.18
CA ASP A 185 -18.82 24.38 -24.09
C ASP A 185 -17.45 24.86 -23.58
N LYS A 186 -17.43 25.95 -22.81
CA LYS A 186 -16.19 26.51 -22.25
C LYS A 186 -15.59 25.56 -21.22
N VAL A 187 -16.43 25.00 -20.35
CA VAL A 187 -16.01 24.10 -19.26
C VAL A 187 -15.50 22.77 -19.80
N VAL A 188 -16.14 22.27 -20.87
CA VAL A 188 -15.70 21.03 -21.54
C VAL A 188 -14.34 21.23 -22.23
N LYS A 189 -14.11 22.39 -22.86
CA LYS A 189 -12.81 22.70 -23.49
C LYS A 189 -11.69 22.81 -22.45
N GLU A 190 -11.91 23.52 -21.36
CA GLU A 190 -10.92 23.68 -20.29
C GLU A 190 -10.57 22.33 -19.64
N GLY A 191 -11.57 21.50 -19.30
CA GLY A 191 -11.32 20.18 -18.72
C GLY A 191 -10.62 19.22 -19.68
N LEU A 192 -10.91 19.30 -20.97
CA LEU A 192 -10.26 18.49 -22.00
C LEU A 192 -8.79 18.90 -22.18
N GLU A 193 -8.49 20.19 -22.15
CA GLU A 193 -7.11 20.70 -22.22
C GLU A 193 -6.29 20.24 -21.02
N ASP A 194 -6.84 20.27 -19.81
CA ASP A 194 -6.16 19.80 -18.59
C ASP A 194 -5.82 18.31 -18.67
N ILE A 195 -6.77 17.47 -19.10
CA ILE A 195 -6.57 16.02 -19.25
C ILE A 195 -5.51 15.73 -20.34
N ILE A 196 -5.59 16.40 -21.48
CA ILE A 196 -4.67 16.18 -22.60
C ILE A 196 -3.26 16.65 -22.28
N ASN A 197 -3.11 17.72 -21.50
CA ASN A 197 -1.81 18.26 -21.12
C ASN A 197 -0.96 17.25 -20.32
N GLU A 198 -1.60 16.38 -19.54
CA GLU A 198 -0.95 15.32 -18.75
C GLU A 198 -0.52 14.10 -19.59
N THR A 199 -0.97 13.97 -20.85
CA THR A 199 -0.55 12.85 -21.72
C THR A 199 0.90 13.02 -22.22
N PRO A 200 1.63 11.92 -22.48
CA PRO A 200 3.02 11.96 -23.00
C PRO A 200 3.14 12.29 -24.50
N LEU A 201 2.08 12.84 -25.11
CA LEU A 201 1.98 13.15 -26.55
C LEU A 201 2.77 14.40 -26.97
N SER A 202 3.06 14.51 -28.27
CA SER A 202 3.66 15.71 -28.86
C SER A 202 2.67 16.89 -28.85
N LYS A 203 3.17 18.13 -28.99
CA LYS A 203 2.31 19.32 -28.98
C LYS A 203 1.31 19.36 -30.15
N GLU A 204 1.62 18.69 -31.25
CA GLU A 204 0.75 18.60 -32.43
C GLU A 204 -0.32 17.53 -32.22
N ASP A 205 0.07 16.37 -31.68
CA ASP A 205 -0.83 15.27 -31.35
C ASP A 205 -1.84 15.66 -30.27
N LYS A 206 -1.41 16.43 -29.26
CA LYS A 206 -2.31 16.98 -28.23
C LYS A 206 -3.41 17.86 -28.83
N LYS A 207 -3.08 18.69 -29.83
CA LYS A 207 -4.06 19.55 -30.51
C LYS A 207 -5.04 18.73 -31.35
N SER A 208 -4.53 17.72 -32.05
CA SER A 208 -5.37 16.80 -32.84
C SER A 208 -6.36 16.06 -31.94
N LEU A 209 -5.87 15.49 -30.83
CA LEU A 209 -6.68 14.79 -29.85
C LEU A 209 -7.77 15.68 -29.24
N ALA A 210 -7.44 16.93 -28.91
CA ALA A 210 -8.40 17.90 -28.37
C ALA A 210 -9.54 18.21 -29.36
N GLN A 211 -9.21 18.34 -30.65
CA GLN A 211 -10.19 18.56 -31.70
C GLN A 211 -11.07 17.33 -31.94
N THR A 212 -10.49 16.12 -31.95
CA THR A 212 -11.22 14.85 -32.10
C THR A 212 -12.20 14.63 -30.95
N LEU A 213 -11.78 14.86 -29.71
CA LEU A 213 -12.63 14.66 -28.53
C LEU A 213 -13.72 15.72 -28.42
N TYR A 214 -13.42 16.99 -28.71
CA TYR A 214 -14.44 18.06 -28.72
C TYR A 214 -15.48 17.87 -29.84
N SER A 215 -15.06 17.43 -31.03
CA SER A 215 -16.00 17.11 -32.12
C SER A 215 -16.87 15.90 -31.79
N SER A 216 -16.33 14.91 -31.09
CA SER A 216 -17.09 13.77 -30.55
C SER A 216 -18.13 14.21 -29.52
N TYR A 217 -17.74 15.07 -28.57
CA TYR A 217 -18.66 15.68 -27.61
C TYR A 217 -19.82 16.41 -28.30
N LYS A 218 -19.52 17.27 -29.28
CA LYS A 218 -20.54 18.00 -30.05
C LYS A 218 -21.50 17.08 -30.80
N LYS A 219 -20.99 15.98 -31.33
CA LYS A 219 -21.80 14.95 -32.00
C LYS A 219 -22.75 14.27 -31.02
N PHE A 220 -22.29 13.90 -29.82
CA PHE A 220 -23.15 13.30 -28.79
C PHE A 220 -24.20 14.28 -28.25
N GLN A 221 -23.82 15.54 -28.02
CA GLN A 221 -24.75 16.60 -27.61
C GLN A 221 -25.87 16.80 -28.65
N ALA A 222 -25.53 16.79 -29.94
CA ALA A 222 -26.53 16.91 -31.01
C ALA A 222 -27.46 15.68 -31.10
N LEU A 223 -26.95 14.48 -30.80
CA LEU A 223 -27.74 13.24 -30.82
C LEU A 223 -28.78 13.19 -29.70
N GLU A 224 -28.47 13.69 -28.50
CA GLU A 224 -29.43 13.71 -27.39
C GLU A 224 -30.55 14.72 -27.60
N GLN A 225 -30.27 15.86 -28.23
CA GLN A 225 -31.28 16.85 -28.60
C GLN A 225 -32.35 16.31 -29.56
N THR A 226 -32.06 15.22 -30.30
CA THR A 226 -33.02 14.58 -31.22
C THR A 226 -33.95 13.55 -30.58
N SER A 227 -33.83 13.26 -29.27
CA SER A 227 -34.60 12.21 -28.59
C SER A 227 -35.93 12.67 -27.94
N ASN A 228 -36.27 13.97 -28.02
CA ASN A 228 -37.61 14.47 -27.66
C ASN A 228 -38.43 14.77 -28.93
N PRO A 229 -39.58 14.11 -29.16
CA PRO A 229 -40.40 14.38 -30.32
C PRO A 229 -41.27 15.60 -30.02
N VAL A 230 -40.88 16.77 -30.54
CA VAL A 230 -41.84 17.81 -30.90
C VAL A 230 -41.81 17.88 -32.41
N VAL A 231 -42.92 17.38 -32.97
CA VAL A 231 -43.35 17.59 -34.34
C VAL A 231 -43.31 19.08 -34.63
N ASP A 232 -42.54 19.49 -35.64
CA ASP A 232 -43.03 20.44 -36.62
C ASP A 232 -42.32 20.18 -37.95
N GLU A 233 -43.17 20.05 -38.96
CA GLU A 233 -42.90 19.78 -40.36
C GLU A 233 -42.48 21.09 -41.06
N GLU A 234 -41.85 20.96 -42.23
CA GLU A 234 -41.33 22.02 -43.12
C GLU A 234 -39.85 22.41 -42.91
N GLN A 235 -38.96 22.42 -43.91
CA GLN A 235 -39.09 22.20 -45.34
C GLN A 235 -37.71 21.82 -45.92
N ILE A 236 -37.79 20.97 -46.94
CA ILE A 236 -36.74 20.53 -47.85
C ILE A 236 -36.13 21.73 -48.59
N THR A 237 -34.80 21.87 -48.60
CA THR A 237 -34.08 22.21 -49.84
C THR A 237 -32.66 21.65 -49.84
N THR A 238 -32.47 20.73 -50.78
CA THR A 238 -31.26 20.19 -51.37
C THR A 238 -30.29 21.26 -51.88
N ALA A 239 -28.97 21.09 -51.65
CA ALA A 239 -27.92 21.23 -52.67
C ALA A 239 -26.50 20.99 -52.09
N THR A 240 -25.89 19.87 -52.48
CA THR A 240 -24.45 19.69 -52.80
C THR A 240 -24.45 19.53 -54.33
N PRO A 241 -23.45 19.93 -55.14
CA PRO A 241 -21.99 19.83 -54.94
C PRO A 241 -21.23 21.14 -55.30
N ASP A 242 -19.96 21.34 -54.99
CA ASP A 242 -18.83 20.78 -55.75
C ASP A 242 -17.46 21.22 -55.20
N ALA A 243 -16.44 20.43 -55.58
CA ALA A 243 -15.05 20.81 -55.84
C ALA A 243 -14.05 21.05 -54.67
N ALA A 244 -13.25 20.02 -54.40
CA ALA A 244 -11.80 20.15 -54.16
C ALA A 244 -11.06 20.33 -55.52
N PRO A 245 -9.71 20.39 -55.63
CA PRO A 245 -8.65 20.64 -54.63
C PRO A 245 -7.65 21.73 -55.11
N GLU A 246 -6.74 22.19 -54.24
CA GLU A 246 -5.44 22.69 -54.71
C GLU A 246 -4.33 22.36 -53.70
N GLN A 247 -3.34 21.60 -54.20
CA GLN A 247 -2.03 21.33 -53.60
C GLN A 247 -1.10 22.50 -53.91
N VAL A 248 0.04 22.63 -53.20
CA VAL A 248 1.39 22.85 -53.79
C VAL A 248 2.46 22.97 -52.68
N GLU A 249 3.47 22.08 -52.81
CA GLU A 249 4.92 22.15 -52.52
C GLU A 249 5.40 22.57 -51.11
N GLU A 250 6.07 21.73 -50.33
CA GLU A 250 7.37 21.05 -50.51
C GLU A 250 8.57 21.99 -50.70
N LYS A 251 9.38 22.15 -49.63
CA LYS A 251 10.83 22.20 -49.81
C LYS A 251 11.57 21.72 -48.55
N SER A 252 12.50 20.83 -48.83
CA SER A 252 13.26 19.92 -47.99
C SER A 252 14.68 20.43 -47.70
N LEU A 253 15.43 19.58 -46.95
CA LEU A 253 16.90 19.46 -46.87
C LEU A 253 17.58 20.26 -45.73
N GLU A 254 18.48 19.74 -44.88
CA GLU A 254 19.31 18.52 -44.86
C GLU A 254 19.96 18.31 -43.47
N GLN A 255 20.05 17.03 -43.03
CA GLN A 255 21.23 16.28 -42.48
C GLN A 255 22.02 16.81 -41.24
N GLU A 256 22.61 16.02 -40.33
CA GLU A 256 22.80 14.58 -40.09
C GLU A 256 23.54 14.37 -38.72
N VAL A 257 23.31 13.21 -38.05
CA VAL A 257 24.31 12.29 -37.40
C VAL A 257 25.09 12.81 -36.17
N GLU A 258 25.34 12.13 -35.03
CA GLU A 258 25.31 10.75 -34.47
C GLU A 258 25.22 10.94 -32.93
N GLU A 259 24.75 10.03 -32.06
CA GLU A 259 25.45 8.78 -31.71
C GLU A 259 24.50 7.86 -30.91
N ASP A 260 24.42 6.63 -31.39
CA ASP A 260 23.63 5.50 -30.90
C ASP A 260 24.54 4.64 -29.99
N ILE A 261 24.16 4.32 -28.74
CA ILE A 261 24.66 3.11 -28.06
C ILE A 261 23.52 2.38 -27.33
N VAL A 262 22.96 1.43 -28.08
CA VAL A 262 22.65 0.03 -27.72
C VAL A 262 21.40 -0.25 -26.86
N LYS A 263 20.30 -0.54 -27.58
CA LYS A 263 19.18 -1.37 -27.12
C LYS A 263 19.29 -2.76 -27.76
N ALA A 264 19.64 -3.79 -26.98
CA ALA A 264 19.40 -5.20 -27.35
C ALA A 264 19.51 -6.16 -26.13
N SER A 265 18.38 -6.50 -25.51
CA SER A 265 18.04 -7.87 -25.04
C SER A 265 16.72 -7.87 -24.24
N SER A 266 15.63 -8.24 -24.93
CA SER A 266 14.28 -8.48 -24.42
C SER A 266 14.14 -9.94 -23.97
N PRO A 267 14.56 -10.27 -22.74
CA PRO A 267 13.63 -10.78 -21.72
C PRO A 267 13.96 -10.34 -20.28
N ILE A 268 15.11 -9.70 -20.05
CA ILE A 268 15.60 -9.32 -18.72
C ILE A 268 14.92 -8.04 -18.22
N MET A 269 14.54 -7.13 -19.12
CA MET A 269 13.80 -5.91 -18.80
C MET A 269 12.41 -6.20 -18.21
N SER A 270 11.68 -7.17 -18.77
CA SER A 270 10.34 -7.56 -18.26
C SER A 270 10.42 -8.20 -16.88
N LEU A 271 11.45 -9.01 -16.62
CA LEU A 271 11.66 -9.61 -15.30
C LEU A 271 12.11 -8.56 -14.27
N LEU A 272 12.97 -7.62 -14.66
CA LEU A 272 13.42 -6.53 -13.78
C LEU A 272 12.31 -5.52 -13.51
N GLU A 273 11.45 -5.22 -14.49
CA GLU A 273 10.25 -4.39 -14.31
C GLU A 273 9.21 -5.09 -13.43
N TYR A 274 9.00 -6.39 -13.59
CA TYR A 274 8.15 -7.18 -12.69
C TYR A 274 8.72 -7.25 -11.27
N ILE A 275 10.04 -7.46 -11.13
CA ILE A 275 10.73 -7.42 -9.84
C ILE A 275 10.69 -6.02 -9.24
N LYS A 276 10.77 -4.95 -10.04
CA LYS A 276 10.68 -3.56 -9.57
C LYS A 276 9.26 -3.17 -9.17
N GLY A 277 8.24 -3.65 -9.89
CA GLY A 277 6.82 -3.54 -9.51
C GLY A 277 6.55 -4.28 -8.21
N ILE A 278 7.02 -5.53 -8.10
CA ILE A 278 7.01 -6.29 -6.86
C ILE A 278 7.75 -5.56 -5.75
N ILE A 279 8.93 -4.99 -5.97
CA ILE A 279 9.69 -4.28 -4.93
C ILE A 279 9.03 -2.96 -4.54
N SER A 280 8.34 -2.28 -5.45
CA SER A 280 7.58 -1.05 -5.15
C SER A 280 6.35 -1.37 -4.31
N ASP A 281 5.58 -2.38 -4.72
CA ASP A 281 4.38 -2.85 -4.00
C ASP A 281 4.74 -3.54 -2.68
N LEU A 282 5.83 -4.30 -2.66
CA LEU A 282 6.42 -4.87 -1.45
C LEU A 282 7.12 -3.81 -0.61
N GLY A 283 7.58 -2.69 -1.14
CA GLY A 283 8.32 -1.68 -0.37
C GLY A 283 7.46 -1.04 0.71
N LEU A 284 6.23 -0.68 0.33
CA LEU A 284 5.19 -0.23 1.27
C LEU A 284 4.73 -1.39 2.16
N GLY A 285 4.41 -2.56 1.59
CA GLY A 285 3.96 -3.73 2.35
C GLY A 285 4.97 -4.27 3.37
N PHE A 286 6.27 -4.21 3.05
CA PHE A 286 7.38 -4.64 3.88
C PHE A 286 7.61 -3.68 5.05
N GLY A 287 7.46 -2.38 4.83
CA GLY A 287 7.46 -1.38 5.91
C GLY A 287 6.31 -1.60 6.90
N TRP A 288 5.11 -1.84 6.39
CA TRP A 288 3.93 -2.13 7.22
C TRP A 288 4.05 -3.45 7.97
N ALA A 289 4.56 -4.49 7.33
CA ALA A 289 4.89 -5.76 7.97
C ALA A 289 5.89 -5.55 9.10
N ALA A 290 6.97 -4.78 8.87
CA ALA A 290 7.97 -4.47 9.89
C ALA A 290 7.35 -3.79 11.11
N LEU A 291 6.53 -2.77 10.88
CA LEU A 291 5.84 -2.04 11.94
C LEU A 291 4.86 -2.95 12.69
N TYR A 292 4.02 -3.69 11.95
CA TYR A 292 3.03 -4.61 12.51
C TYR A 292 3.70 -5.65 13.40
N PHE A 293 4.65 -6.43 12.88
CA PHE A 293 5.29 -7.49 13.65
C PHE A 293 6.03 -6.93 14.86
N THR A 294 6.78 -5.84 14.68
CA THR A 294 7.55 -5.20 15.77
C THR A 294 6.64 -4.71 16.90
N VAL A 295 5.61 -3.93 16.57
CA VAL A 295 4.71 -3.33 17.56
C VAL A 295 3.88 -4.40 18.25
N PHE A 296 3.30 -5.35 17.50
CA PHE A 296 2.44 -6.36 18.10
C PHE A 296 3.23 -7.31 19.01
N THR A 297 4.39 -7.83 18.58
CA THR A 297 5.16 -8.74 19.45
C THR A 297 5.70 -8.03 20.69
N ALA A 298 6.20 -6.80 20.57
CA ALA A 298 6.66 -6.05 21.74
C ALA A 298 5.51 -5.68 22.69
N ARG A 299 4.36 -5.25 22.15
CA ARG A 299 3.25 -4.72 22.96
C ARG A 299 2.41 -5.81 23.61
N PHE A 300 2.25 -6.96 22.94
CA PHE A 300 1.38 -8.05 23.38
C PHE A 300 2.17 -9.27 23.85
N ARG A 301 3.37 -9.06 24.43
CA ARG A 301 4.19 -10.10 25.07
C ARG A 301 4.47 -11.28 24.13
N GLY A 302 5.00 -10.98 22.95
CA GLY A 302 5.37 -11.96 21.92
C GLY A 302 4.20 -12.52 21.11
N ARG A 303 3.01 -11.91 21.19
CA ARG A 303 1.82 -12.36 20.46
C ARG A 303 1.41 -11.37 19.37
N THR A 304 1.26 -11.87 18.15
CA THR A 304 0.51 -11.21 17.09
C THR A 304 -0.93 -11.72 17.09
N PRO A 305 -1.89 -11.03 16.46
CA PRO A 305 -3.25 -11.53 16.27
C PRO A 305 -3.32 -13.01 15.82
N GLY A 306 -2.60 -13.42 14.78
CA GLY A 306 -2.56 -14.81 14.33
C GLY A 306 -2.00 -15.77 15.38
N LYS A 307 -0.90 -15.40 16.03
CA LYS A 307 -0.30 -16.19 17.13
C LYS A 307 -1.24 -16.32 18.33
N LYS A 308 -1.97 -15.25 18.66
CA LYS A 308 -2.95 -15.22 19.76
C LYS A 308 -4.11 -16.16 19.47
N LEU A 309 -4.61 -16.18 18.23
CA LEU A 309 -5.68 -17.10 17.80
C LEU A 309 -5.25 -18.56 17.94
N LEU A 310 -4.01 -18.88 17.61
CA LEU A 310 -3.47 -20.25 17.71
C LEU A 310 -2.89 -20.60 19.08
N GLY A 311 -3.00 -19.69 20.05
CA GLY A 311 -2.55 -19.90 21.43
C GLY A 311 -1.03 -20.08 21.56
N ILE A 312 -0.24 -19.41 20.72
CA ILE A 312 1.23 -19.45 20.75
C ILE A 312 1.80 -18.07 21.06
N GLN A 313 3.00 -18.03 21.65
CA GLN A 313 3.72 -16.79 21.94
C GLN A 313 5.22 -16.96 21.78
N VAL A 314 5.88 -15.88 21.38
CA VAL A 314 7.33 -15.78 21.33
C VAL A 314 7.86 -15.32 22.70
N ILE A 315 8.93 -15.95 23.19
CA ILE A 315 9.65 -15.56 24.40
C ILE A 315 11.15 -15.54 24.11
N GLN A 316 11.91 -14.69 24.82
CA GLN A 316 13.37 -14.73 24.74
C GLN A 316 13.89 -15.95 25.52
N LEU A 317 15.07 -16.43 25.13
CA LEU A 317 15.73 -17.58 25.78
C LEU A 317 16.15 -17.28 27.23
N ASP A 318 16.24 -16.00 27.60
CA ASP A 318 16.45 -15.51 28.97
C ASP A 318 15.16 -15.46 29.81
N GLY A 319 14.02 -15.88 29.26
CA GLY A 319 12.72 -15.86 29.93
C GLY A 319 12.05 -14.49 29.98
N THR A 320 12.69 -13.45 29.46
CA THR A 320 12.12 -12.10 29.45
C THR A 320 11.19 -11.87 28.26
N HIS A 321 10.47 -10.75 28.29
CA HIS A 321 9.59 -10.35 27.19
C HIS A 321 10.37 -9.53 26.16
N LEU A 322 10.08 -9.78 24.87
CA LEU A 322 10.72 -9.07 23.77
C LEU A 322 10.58 -7.54 23.91
N SER A 323 11.71 -6.84 23.82
CA SER A 323 11.71 -5.39 23.62
C SER A 323 11.31 -5.03 22.17
N LEU A 324 11.19 -3.72 21.90
CA LEU A 324 10.96 -3.23 20.54
C LEU A 324 12.14 -3.57 19.63
N TRP A 325 13.37 -3.49 20.14
CA TRP A 325 14.56 -3.79 19.36
C TRP A 325 14.69 -5.28 19.06
N ASP A 326 14.42 -6.14 20.04
CA ASP A 326 14.41 -7.59 19.84
C ASP A 326 13.33 -8.01 18.84
N SER A 327 12.15 -7.39 18.94
CA SER A 327 11.04 -7.62 18.01
C SER A 327 11.39 -7.20 16.58
N PHE A 328 12.07 -6.07 16.41
CA PHE A 328 12.52 -5.57 15.10
C PHE A 328 13.62 -6.47 14.50
N GLY A 329 14.62 -6.86 15.30
CA GLY A 329 15.66 -7.80 14.86
C GLY A 329 15.06 -9.14 14.45
N ARG A 330 14.06 -9.62 15.19
CA ARG A 330 13.34 -10.86 14.85
C ARG A 330 12.55 -10.71 13.56
N TYR A 331 11.97 -9.54 13.30
CA TYR A 331 11.33 -9.26 12.03
C TYR A 331 12.32 -9.29 10.86
N GLY A 332 13.50 -8.67 11.01
CA GLY A 332 14.58 -8.73 10.02
C GLY A 332 15.01 -10.16 9.69
N GLY A 333 14.93 -11.07 10.66
CA GLY A 333 15.13 -12.50 10.45
C GLY A 333 14.16 -13.15 9.45
N TYR A 334 12.94 -12.63 9.27
CA TYR A 334 12.05 -13.10 8.19
C TYR A 334 12.63 -12.75 6.81
N GLY A 335 13.25 -11.57 6.67
CA GLY A 335 13.98 -11.21 5.45
C GLY A 335 15.14 -12.16 5.16
N ALA A 336 15.92 -12.53 6.19
CA ALA A 336 16.99 -13.52 6.06
C ALA A 336 16.45 -14.91 5.68
N GLY A 337 15.30 -15.32 6.19
CA GLY A 337 14.63 -16.57 5.81
C GLY A 337 14.21 -16.59 4.34
N LEU A 338 13.74 -15.46 3.80
CA LEU A 338 13.46 -15.32 2.37
C LEU A 338 14.74 -15.34 1.54
N ALA A 339 15.77 -14.59 1.96
CA ALA A 339 17.06 -14.50 1.27
C ALA A 339 17.80 -15.85 1.18
N THR A 340 17.55 -16.76 2.13
CA THR A 340 18.08 -18.13 2.12
C THR A 340 17.21 -19.11 1.32
N GLY A 341 16.28 -18.63 0.49
CA GLY A 341 15.42 -19.48 -0.35
C GLY A 341 14.44 -20.31 0.49
N LEU A 342 13.91 -19.74 1.58
CA LEU A 342 13.03 -20.39 2.56
C LEU A 342 13.69 -21.50 3.40
N LEU A 343 14.94 -21.89 3.14
CA LEU A 343 15.64 -22.88 3.95
C LEU A 343 15.77 -22.44 5.42
N GLY A 344 15.98 -21.14 5.66
CA GLY A 344 16.01 -20.60 7.02
C GLY A 344 14.71 -20.81 7.81
N PHE A 345 13.56 -20.84 7.14
CA PHE A 345 12.28 -21.19 7.77
C PHE A 345 12.12 -22.69 7.96
N MET A 346 12.60 -23.48 6.99
CA MET A 346 12.51 -24.94 7.01
C MET A 346 13.34 -25.56 8.15
N GLN A 347 14.32 -24.83 8.70
CA GLN A 347 15.09 -25.25 9.89
C GLN A 347 14.24 -25.73 11.06
N ILE A 348 13.01 -25.21 11.21
CA ILE A 348 12.06 -25.66 12.21
C ILE A 348 11.73 -27.17 12.14
N LEU A 349 11.90 -27.78 10.96
CA LEU A 349 11.60 -29.18 10.67
C LEU A 349 12.69 -30.16 11.11
N TRP A 350 13.88 -29.69 11.51
CA TRP A 350 14.94 -30.54 12.06
C TRP A 350 15.62 -29.98 13.30
N ASP A 351 15.42 -28.70 13.61
CA ASP A 351 15.99 -28.09 14.81
C ASP A 351 15.38 -28.68 16.11
N PRO A 352 16.21 -29.08 17.10
CA PRO A 352 15.74 -29.67 18.36
C PRO A 352 14.74 -28.78 19.11
N ASN A 353 14.99 -27.47 19.17
CA ASN A 353 14.11 -26.52 19.85
C ASN A 353 13.06 -25.90 18.91
N ARG A 354 12.90 -26.47 17.71
CA ARG A 354 12.06 -25.95 16.63
C ARG A 354 12.30 -24.46 16.39
N GLN A 355 13.55 -24.02 16.36
CA GLN A 355 13.89 -22.63 16.03
C GLN A 355 14.11 -22.47 14.52
N ALA A 356 13.45 -21.48 13.93
CA ALA A 356 13.77 -21.02 12.58
C ALA A 356 14.84 -19.91 12.62
N ILE A 357 15.34 -19.49 11.45
CA ILE A 357 16.41 -18.49 11.36
C ILE A 357 16.10 -17.19 12.11
N GLN A 358 14.86 -16.70 12.03
CA GLN A 358 14.44 -15.50 12.77
C GLN A 358 14.44 -15.71 14.29
N ASP A 359 14.15 -16.93 14.74
CA ASP A 359 14.14 -17.25 16.17
C ASP A 359 15.58 -17.31 16.71
N LYS A 360 16.52 -17.83 15.91
CA LYS A 360 17.95 -17.90 16.24
C LYS A 360 18.62 -16.52 16.27
N ILE A 361 18.35 -15.68 15.27
CA ILE A 361 18.94 -14.32 15.18
C ILE A 361 18.61 -13.48 16.42
N SER A 362 17.42 -13.66 17.00
CA SER A 362 16.95 -12.87 18.14
C SER A 362 16.98 -13.61 19.46
N ALA A 363 17.61 -14.79 19.53
CA ALA A 363 17.63 -15.64 20.72
C ALA A 363 16.22 -15.78 21.34
N THR A 364 15.27 -16.24 20.52
CA THR A 364 13.88 -16.45 20.93
C THR A 364 13.39 -17.86 20.64
N VAL A 365 12.31 -18.26 21.30
CA VAL A 365 11.59 -19.50 21.04
C VAL A 365 10.08 -19.27 21.07
N VAL A 366 9.32 -20.12 20.38
CA VAL A 366 7.86 -20.02 20.35
C VAL A 366 7.23 -21.18 21.12
N ILE A 367 6.51 -20.82 22.18
CA ILE A 367 5.88 -21.75 23.11
C ILE A 367 4.36 -21.73 22.96
N ARG A 368 3.72 -22.82 23.41
CA ARG A 368 2.27 -22.93 23.51
C ARG A 368 1.80 -22.38 24.85
N THR A 369 0.74 -21.57 24.81
CA THR A 369 0.24 -20.83 26.00
C THR A 369 -0.88 -21.55 26.73
N ASN A 370 -1.57 -22.48 26.05
CA ASN A 370 -2.70 -23.24 26.59
C ASN A 370 -2.34 -24.71 26.90
N ALA A 371 -1.07 -25.08 26.77
CA ALA A 371 -0.63 -26.43 27.13
C ALA A 371 -0.07 -26.38 28.55
N LYS A 372 -0.52 -27.30 29.42
CA LYS A 372 0.07 -27.46 30.76
C LYS A 372 1.58 -27.71 30.56
N ALA A 373 2.41 -26.99 31.32
CA ALA A 373 3.82 -27.35 31.41
C ALA A 373 3.90 -28.80 31.88
N MET A 374 4.66 -29.64 31.16
CA MET A 374 4.85 -31.03 31.57
C MET A 374 5.89 -31.07 32.68
N HIS A 375 5.49 -30.62 33.87
CA HIS A 375 6.17 -30.89 35.14
C HIS A 375 5.14 -30.85 36.28
N SER A 376 4.78 -32.04 36.76
CA SER A 376 4.66 -32.33 38.18
C SER A 376 5.63 -33.45 38.52
#